data_AF-A0A1Q4FS28-F1
#
_entry.id   AF-A0A1Q4FS28-F1
#
_cell.length_a   1.000
_cell.length_b   1.000
_cell.length_c   1.000
_cell.angle_alpha   90.00
_cell.angle_beta   90.00
_cell.angle_gamma   90.00
#
_symmetry.space_group_name_H-M   'P 1'
#
loop_
_entity.id
_entity.type
_entity.pdbx_description
1 polymer ?
#
loop_
_entity_poly.entity_id
_entity_poly.type
_entity_poly.pdbx_seq_one_letter_code
_entity_poly.pdbx_strand_id
1 'polypeptide(L)'
;MAALLFSMVPLFAATVWAQGLTLPAGASLQVSGGRLDLAGGDASIAGAFALGAGELRGVGAWRIAAGGSADFGSGIASLTGDWENRGIFTAGSSRVELRDGASPSSALLGTSQFANLSLVSLSGKRYRFESGFTQRVAAQLQIQGQGPAIQVDVTVPGNLAYLNLLAGGTQAIANVGVSDVYATGQHLAPMLTNQGGNGNAQGWFGNGVVVTPPTPVPALGWPMLLVLTGGMLWAAAQARRSGRHQGAEHAAW
;
A
#
# COMPACT_ATOMS: atom_id res chain seq x y z
N MET A 1 -58.62 32.07 45.28
CA MET A 1 -57.51 32.15 44.31
C MET A 1 -56.78 30.82 44.33
N ALA A 2 -57.00 29.97 43.31
CA ALA A 2 -56.30 28.70 43.17
C ALA A 2 -55.36 28.83 41.95
N ALA A 3 -54.05 28.74 42.19
CA ALA A 3 -53.02 28.86 41.16
C ALA A 3 -52.76 27.48 40.55
N LEU A 4 -53.06 27.34 39.25
CA LEU A 4 -52.70 26.18 38.44
C LEU A 4 -51.20 26.27 38.12
N LEU A 5 -50.40 25.35 38.66
CA LEU A 5 -48.98 25.21 38.29
C LEU A 5 -48.89 24.27 37.08
N PHE A 6 -48.59 24.83 35.91
CA PHE A 6 -48.33 24.06 34.68
C PHE A 6 -46.90 23.53 34.73
N SER A 7 -46.73 22.22 34.93
CA SER A 7 -45.43 21.55 34.87
C SER A 7 -45.06 21.32 33.40
N MET A 8 -44.12 22.10 32.88
CA MET A 8 -43.47 21.83 31.60
C MET A 8 -42.40 20.75 31.81
N VAL A 9 -42.63 19.56 31.28
CA VAL A 9 -41.63 18.50 31.19
C VAL A 9 -40.74 18.77 29.97
N PRO A 10 -39.42 19.00 30.12
CA PRO A 10 -38.52 19.11 28.99
C PRO A 10 -38.35 17.74 28.31
N LEU A 11 -38.70 17.66 27.03
CA LEU A 11 -38.35 16.54 26.16
C LEU A 11 -36.85 16.64 25.84
N PHE A 12 -36.02 15.85 26.53
CA PHE A 12 -34.63 15.66 26.11
C PHE A 12 -34.60 14.66 24.95
N ALA A 13 -34.25 15.14 23.75
CA ALA A 13 -33.91 14.26 22.64
C ALA A 13 -32.55 13.61 22.92
N ALA A 14 -32.53 12.32 23.25
CA ALA A 14 -31.29 11.57 23.37
C ALA A 14 -30.73 11.31 21.97
N THR A 15 -29.49 11.75 21.72
CA THR A 15 -28.75 11.37 20.51
C THR A 15 -28.46 9.87 20.60
N VAL A 16 -29.13 9.06 19.79
CA VAL A 16 -28.83 7.63 19.64
C VAL A 16 -27.66 7.51 18.67
N TRP A 17 -26.52 7.02 19.15
CA TRP A 17 -25.36 6.71 18.34
C TRP A 17 -25.52 5.27 17.85
N ALA A 18 -25.32 5.03 16.55
CA ALA A 18 -25.27 3.67 16.04
C ALA A 18 -24.07 2.94 16.68
N GLN A 19 -24.30 1.77 17.28
CA GLN A 19 -23.25 0.96 17.92
C GLN A 19 -22.25 0.33 16.92
N GLY A 20 -22.25 0.77 15.67
CA GLY A 20 -21.51 0.17 14.57
C GLY A 20 -22.41 -0.51 13.53
N LEU A 21 -21.79 -1.19 12.58
CA LEU A 21 -22.42 -1.97 11.53
C LEU A 21 -22.03 -3.44 11.67
N THR A 22 -23.01 -4.33 11.78
CA THR A 22 -22.78 -5.78 11.71
C THR A 22 -23.58 -6.37 10.57
N LEU A 23 -22.89 -6.94 9.58
CA LEU A 23 -23.49 -7.70 8.49
C LEU A 23 -23.17 -9.19 8.70
N PRO A 24 -24.12 -9.99 9.22
CA PRO A 24 -23.92 -11.42 9.38
C PRO A 24 -23.82 -12.13 8.02
N ALA A 25 -23.36 -13.38 8.03
CA ALA A 25 -23.33 -14.22 6.84
C ALA A 25 -24.73 -14.29 6.19
N GLY A 26 -24.78 -14.18 4.85
CA GLY A 26 -26.02 -14.14 4.08
C GLY A 26 -26.73 -12.77 4.03
N ALA A 27 -26.34 -11.80 4.88
CA ALA A 27 -26.84 -10.44 4.75
C ALA A 27 -26.07 -9.67 3.67
N SER A 28 -26.71 -8.67 3.08
CA SER A 28 -26.06 -7.73 2.17
C SER A 28 -26.44 -6.29 2.48
N LEU A 29 -25.51 -5.37 2.25
CA LEU A 29 -25.74 -3.93 2.31
C LEU A 29 -25.07 -3.26 1.11
N GLN A 30 -25.83 -2.43 0.41
CA GLN A 30 -25.33 -1.63 -0.70
C GLN A 30 -25.58 -0.15 -0.43
N VAL A 31 -24.52 0.66 -0.46
CA VAL A 31 -24.59 2.10 -0.22
C VAL A 31 -24.94 2.88 -1.50
N SER A 32 -24.62 2.33 -2.69
CA SER A 32 -25.05 2.84 -4.00
C SER A 32 -24.75 4.34 -4.27
N GLY A 33 -23.63 4.87 -3.77
CA GLY A 33 -23.33 6.30 -3.91
C GLY A 33 -23.80 7.18 -2.76
N GLY A 34 -24.55 6.64 -1.80
CA GLY A 34 -24.93 7.32 -0.57
C GLY A 34 -23.77 7.48 0.42
N ARG A 35 -24.09 7.97 1.63
CA ARG A 35 -23.16 8.09 2.74
C ARG A 35 -23.60 7.21 3.92
N LEU A 36 -22.68 6.43 4.46
CA LEU A 36 -22.82 5.72 5.72
C LEU A 36 -21.82 6.31 6.73
N ASP A 37 -22.31 6.79 7.85
CA ASP A 37 -21.49 7.33 8.93
C ASP A 37 -21.68 6.47 10.19
N LEU A 38 -20.59 5.90 10.71
CA LEU A 38 -20.63 5.06 11.90
C LEU A 38 -20.32 5.83 13.18
N ALA A 39 -20.00 7.13 13.09
CA ALA A 39 -19.79 8.02 14.25
C ALA A 39 -18.81 7.47 15.32
N GLY A 40 -17.77 6.77 14.87
CA GLY A 40 -16.75 6.10 15.68
C GLY A 40 -16.99 4.61 15.91
N GLY A 41 -18.14 4.08 15.51
CA GLY A 41 -18.51 2.67 15.63
C GLY A 41 -17.75 1.76 14.67
N ASP A 42 -17.65 0.49 15.05
CA ASP A 42 -16.96 -0.55 14.28
C ASP A 42 -17.87 -1.14 13.19
N ALA A 43 -17.26 -1.65 12.11
CA ALA A 43 -17.93 -2.40 11.07
C ALA A 43 -17.40 -3.86 11.03
N SER A 44 -18.30 -4.83 11.14
CA SER A 44 -18.01 -6.25 11.04
C SER A 44 -18.79 -6.89 9.90
N ILE A 45 -18.08 -7.37 8.88
CA ILE A 45 -18.64 -7.83 7.60
C ILE A 45 -18.38 -9.34 7.46
N ALA A 46 -19.37 -10.14 7.80
CA ALA A 46 -19.42 -11.58 7.50
C ALA A 46 -20.34 -11.89 6.30
N GLY A 47 -21.21 -10.94 5.91
CA GLY A 47 -22.00 -10.97 4.68
C GLY A 47 -21.32 -10.24 3.52
N ALA A 48 -22.12 -9.59 2.67
CA ALA A 48 -21.65 -8.81 1.52
C ALA A 48 -21.87 -7.31 1.71
N PHE A 49 -20.81 -6.51 1.62
CA PHE A 49 -20.87 -5.05 1.64
C PHE A 49 -20.46 -4.48 0.28
N ALA A 50 -21.22 -3.51 -0.24
CA ALA A 50 -20.90 -2.80 -1.47
C ALA A 50 -21.03 -1.28 -1.28
N LEU A 51 -19.92 -0.56 -1.38
CA LEU A 51 -19.88 0.90 -1.27
C LEU A 51 -20.32 1.60 -2.57
N GLY A 52 -19.99 1.02 -3.72
CA GLY A 52 -20.18 1.66 -5.02
C GLY A 52 -19.35 2.94 -5.15
N ALA A 53 -19.98 4.04 -5.57
CA ALA A 53 -19.37 5.37 -5.57
C ALA A 53 -19.61 6.16 -4.27
N GLY A 54 -20.05 5.47 -3.20
CA GLY A 54 -20.48 6.10 -1.97
C GLY A 54 -19.36 6.47 -1.02
N GLU A 55 -19.76 6.89 0.17
CA GLU A 55 -18.85 7.32 1.22
C GLU A 55 -19.11 6.59 2.53
N LEU A 56 -18.04 6.08 3.14
CA LEU A 56 -18.03 5.50 4.47
C LEU A 56 -17.21 6.41 5.40
N ARG A 57 -17.81 6.93 6.46
CA ARG A 57 -17.16 7.85 7.41
C ARG A 57 -17.25 7.37 8.84
N GLY A 58 -16.34 7.90 9.65
CA GLY A 58 -16.36 7.72 11.10
C GLY A 58 -16.28 6.26 11.51
N VAL A 59 -15.58 5.42 10.74
CA VAL A 59 -15.42 4.02 11.12
C VAL A 59 -14.36 3.93 12.21
N GLY A 60 -14.69 3.29 13.33
CA GLY A 60 -13.72 2.86 14.34
C GLY A 60 -12.79 1.82 13.72
N ALA A 61 -13.14 0.55 13.81
CA ALA A 61 -12.47 -0.53 13.11
C ALA A 61 -13.31 -1.11 11.97
N TRP A 62 -12.67 -1.48 10.87
CA TRP A 62 -13.27 -2.20 9.74
C TRP A 62 -12.76 -3.62 9.71
N ARG A 63 -13.67 -4.61 9.74
CA ARG A 63 -13.32 -6.03 9.75
C ARG A 63 -14.10 -6.79 8.69
N ILE A 64 -13.40 -7.39 7.74
CA ILE A 64 -13.98 -8.36 6.81
C ILE A 64 -13.67 -9.75 7.37
N ALA A 65 -14.69 -10.44 7.86
CA ALA A 65 -14.55 -11.78 8.42
C ALA A 65 -14.29 -12.81 7.31
N ALA A 66 -13.79 -13.99 7.70
CA ALA A 66 -13.68 -15.12 6.77
C ALA A 66 -15.06 -15.46 6.18
N GLY A 67 -15.12 -15.59 4.85
CA GLY A 67 -16.36 -15.79 4.10
C GLY A 67 -17.15 -14.50 3.80
N GLY A 68 -16.81 -13.37 4.41
CA GLY A 68 -17.36 -12.06 4.08
C GLY A 68 -16.72 -11.44 2.85
N SER A 69 -17.43 -10.52 2.20
CA SER A 69 -16.93 -9.74 1.07
C SER A 69 -17.23 -8.26 1.21
N ALA A 70 -16.27 -7.43 0.79
CA ALA A 70 -16.43 -5.98 0.72
C ALA A 70 -15.92 -5.45 -0.61
N ASP A 71 -16.82 -4.87 -1.40
CA ASP A 71 -16.51 -4.17 -2.65
C ASP A 71 -16.61 -2.66 -2.44
N PHE A 72 -15.49 -1.96 -2.58
CA PHE A 72 -15.43 -0.52 -2.35
C PHE A 72 -15.66 0.30 -3.64
N GLY A 73 -15.78 -0.34 -4.81
CA GLY A 73 -16.07 0.33 -6.07
C GLY A 73 -15.14 1.51 -6.35
N SER A 74 -15.70 2.70 -6.49
CA SER A 74 -14.97 3.97 -6.64
C SER A 74 -15.15 4.88 -5.42
N GLY A 75 -15.61 4.33 -4.30
CA GLY A 75 -15.99 5.08 -3.12
C GLY A 75 -14.80 5.52 -2.27
N ILE A 76 -15.12 6.25 -1.19
CA ILE A 76 -14.14 6.73 -0.21
C ILE A 76 -14.51 6.17 1.16
N ALA A 77 -13.54 5.61 1.87
CA ALA A 77 -13.71 5.12 3.23
C ALA A 77 -12.71 5.81 4.17
N SER A 78 -13.21 6.50 5.20
CA SER A 78 -12.41 7.12 6.26
C SER A 78 -12.58 6.37 7.57
N LEU A 79 -11.48 5.79 8.03
CA LEU A 79 -11.35 5.01 9.25
C LEU A 79 -10.47 5.74 10.26
N THR A 80 -10.73 5.51 11.53
CA THR A 80 -10.02 6.11 12.67
C THR A 80 -9.37 5.06 13.57
N GLY A 81 -9.58 3.77 13.30
CA GLY A 81 -9.04 2.63 14.02
C GLY A 81 -8.52 1.56 13.05
N ASP A 82 -8.73 0.29 13.38
CA ASP A 82 -8.08 -0.82 12.71
C ASP A 82 -8.71 -1.15 11.34
N TRP A 83 -7.89 -1.68 10.44
CA TRP A 83 -8.31 -2.36 9.23
C TRP A 83 -7.97 -3.85 9.36
N GLU A 84 -8.94 -4.71 9.12
CA GLU A 84 -8.72 -6.16 9.07
C GLU A 84 -9.41 -6.79 7.86
N ASN A 85 -8.66 -7.56 7.09
CA ASN A 85 -9.17 -8.36 6.00
C ASN A 85 -8.83 -9.85 6.18
N ARG A 86 -9.82 -10.63 6.61
CA ARG A 86 -9.79 -12.11 6.63
C ARG A 86 -10.69 -12.73 5.56
N GLY A 87 -11.37 -11.92 4.75
CA GLY A 87 -12.27 -12.34 3.69
C GLY A 87 -11.83 -11.83 2.32
N ILE A 88 -12.81 -11.39 1.51
CA ILE A 88 -12.56 -10.86 0.17
C ILE A 88 -12.72 -9.34 0.19
N PHE A 89 -11.66 -8.64 -0.23
CA PHE A 89 -11.69 -7.19 -0.44
C PHE A 89 -11.48 -6.87 -1.91
N THR A 90 -12.45 -6.19 -2.52
CA THR A 90 -12.38 -5.69 -3.90
C THR A 90 -12.29 -4.17 -3.86
N ALA A 91 -11.12 -3.63 -4.19
CA ALA A 91 -10.87 -2.19 -4.06
C ALA A 91 -11.47 -1.35 -5.19
N GLY A 92 -11.66 -1.89 -6.41
CA GLY A 92 -12.02 -1.09 -7.58
C GLY A 92 -11.04 0.06 -7.82
N SER A 93 -11.53 1.30 -7.86
CA SER A 93 -10.75 2.54 -7.90
C SER A 93 -10.84 3.36 -6.59
N SER A 94 -11.33 2.75 -5.52
CA SER A 94 -11.63 3.41 -4.24
C SER A 94 -10.41 4.03 -3.53
N ARG A 95 -10.71 4.83 -2.51
CA ARG A 95 -9.72 5.41 -1.59
C ARG A 95 -10.03 5.01 -0.15
N VAL A 96 -9.06 4.39 0.51
CA VAL A 96 -9.12 4.06 1.94
C VAL A 96 -8.18 4.98 2.71
N GLU A 97 -8.73 5.67 3.70
CA GLU A 97 -8.03 6.64 4.52
C GLU A 97 -8.06 6.20 5.98
N LEU A 98 -6.89 6.02 6.59
CA LEU A 98 -6.78 5.83 8.02
C LEU A 98 -6.27 7.14 8.62
N ARG A 99 -7.12 7.81 9.38
CA ARG A 99 -6.88 9.12 9.98
C ARG A 99 -6.71 9.04 11.49
N ASP A 100 -6.44 10.17 12.11
CA ASP A 100 -6.49 10.30 13.56
C ASP A 100 -7.86 9.92 14.12
N GLY A 101 -7.83 9.35 15.32
CA GLY A 101 -8.99 8.96 16.10
C GLY A 101 -8.67 9.04 17.58
N ALA A 102 -9.54 8.48 18.42
CA ALA A 102 -9.28 8.39 19.85
C ALA A 102 -8.07 7.48 20.19
N SER A 103 -7.80 6.49 19.34
CA SER A 103 -6.64 5.59 19.50
C SER A 103 -5.38 6.19 18.88
N PRO A 104 -4.23 6.18 19.58
CA PRO A 104 -2.95 6.61 19.02
C PRO A 104 -2.34 5.60 18.03
N SER A 105 -3.00 4.45 17.84
CA SER A 105 -2.57 3.43 16.90
C SER A 105 -3.71 2.80 16.11
N SER A 106 -3.40 2.35 14.90
CA SER A 106 -4.24 1.50 14.05
C SER A 106 -3.46 0.28 13.59
N ALA A 107 -4.08 -0.88 13.55
CA ALA A 107 -3.54 -2.06 12.90
C ALA A 107 -4.03 -2.20 11.45
N LEU A 108 -3.19 -2.76 10.58
CA LEU A 108 -3.56 -3.22 9.24
C LEU A 108 -3.31 -4.73 9.18
N LEU A 109 -4.39 -5.49 9.40
CA LEU A 109 -4.39 -6.93 9.58
C LEU A 109 -4.85 -7.66 8.31
N GLY A 110 -4.24 -8.80 8.04
CA GLY A 110 -4.43 -9.62 6.85
C GLY A 110 -3.76 -9.04 5.61
N THR A 111 -4.02 -9.67 4.46
CA THR A 111 -3.55 -9.17 3.16
C THR A 111 -4.66 -8.37 2.50
N SER A 112 -4.35 -7.16 2.05
CA SER A 112 -5.28 -6.34 1.26
C SER A 112 -4.58 -5.77 0.04
N GLN A 113 -5.33 -5.55 -1.03
CA GLN A 113 -4.90 -4.77 -2.19
C GLN A 113 -5.78 -3.53 -2.31
N PHE A 114 -5.23 -2.38 -1.94
CA PHE A 114 -5.89 -1.09 -2.07
C PHE A 114 -5.67 -0.52 -3.47
N ALA A 115 -6.65 0.20 -3.99
CA ALA A 115 -6.43 1.07 -5.14
C ALA A 115 -5.63 2.30 -4.70
N ASN A 116 -6.16 3.05 -3.74
CA ASN A 116 -5.49 4.18 -3.10
C ASN A 116 -5.53 4.02 -1.57
N LEU A 117 -4.37 4.16 -0.92
CA LEU A 117 -4.21 4.08 0.53
C LEU A 117 -3.61 5.37 1.07
N SER A 118 -4.26 5.95 2.09
CA SER A 118 -3.83 7.19 2.75
C SER A 118 -3.70 7.00 4.25
N LEU A 119 -2.48 7.13 4.76
CA LEU A 119 -2.15 7.14 6.19
C LEU A 119 -1.71 8.56 6.55
N VAL A 120 -2.62 9.37 7.10
CA VAL A 120 -2.34 10.77 7.41
C VAL A 120 -2.73 11.07 8.84
N SER A 121 -1.81 11.70 9.57
CA SER A 121 -1.98 11.97 10.99
C SER A 121 -1.38 13.31 11.37
N LEU A 122 -2.17 14.11 12.07
CA LEU A 122 -1.75 15.32 12.78
C LEU A 122 -1.01 14.96 14.09
N SER A 123 -1.34 13.81 14.68
CA SER A 123 -0.85 13.40 16.00
C SER A 123 0.38 12.49 15.99
N GLY A 124 0.85 12.05 14.81
CA GLY A 124 1.94 11.08 14.68
C GLY A 124 1.50 9.63 14.98
N LYS A 125 0.27 9.29 14.60
CA LYS A 125 -0.34 7.98 14.83
C LYS A 125 0.57 6.83 14.39
N ARG A 126 0.52 5.73 15.13
CA ARG A 126 1.24 4.49 14.81
C ARG A 126 0.38 3.55 13.97
N TYR A 127 0.88 3.10 12.82
CA TYR A 127 0.24 2.09 11.98
C TYR A 127 1.00 0.78 12.04
N ARG A 128 0.34 -0.26 12.55
CA ARG A 128 0.95 -1.56 12.83
C ARG A 128 0.53 -2.59 11.79
N PHE A 129 1.45 -3.04 10.96
CA PHE A 129 1.16 -4.04 9.93
C PHE A 129 1.28 -5.42 10.54
N GLU A 130 0.38 -6.34 10.17
CA GLU A 130 0.48 -7.71 10.67
C GLU A 130 1.76 -8.39 10.16
N SER A 131 2.59 -8.85 11.09
CA SER A 131 3.81 -9.58 10.77
C SER A 131 3.50 -10.79 9.88
N GLY A 132 4.28 -10.97 8.82
CA GLY A 132 4.12 -12.02 7.81
C GLY A 132 3.16 -11.68 6.67
N PHE A 133 2.40 -10.58 6.75
CA PHE A 133 1.41 -10.20 5.74
C PHE A 133 1.90 -9.04 4.85
N THR A 134 1.25 -8.90 3.69
CA THR A 134 1.55 -7.85 2.72
C THR A 134 0.33 -6.95 2.50
N GLN A 135 0.51 -5.65 2.62
CA GLN A 135 -0.42 -4.66 2.06
C GLN A 135 0.05 -4.27 0.66
N ARG A 136 -0.83 -4.35 -0.34
CA ARG A 136 -0.56 -3.91 -1.72
C ARG A 136 -1.31 -2.61 -2.00
N VAL A 137 -0.68 -1.71 -2.76
CA VAL A 137 -1.30 -0.46 -3.21
C VAL A 137 -1.07 -0.34 -4.70
N ALA A 138 -2.16 -0.22 -5.46
CA ALA A 138 -2.10 -0.27 -6.92
C ALA A 138 -1.80 1.08 -7.56
N ALA A 139 -2.42 2.17 -7.08
CA ALA A 139 -2.39 3.47 -7.76
C ALA A 139 -1.70 4.57 -6.93
N GLN A 140 -2.20 4.89 -5.73
CA GLN A 140 -1.64 5.98 -4.92
C GLN A 140 -1.40 5.55 -3.47
N LEU A 141 -0.17 5.75 -2.99
CA LEU A 141 0.19 5.63 -1.58
C LEU A 141 0.51 7.01 -0.99
N GLN A 142 -0.22 7.40 0.05
CA GLN A 142 0.04 8.61 0.82
C GLN A 142 0.37 8.23 2.27
N ILE A 143 1.51 8.67 2.79
CA ILE A 143 1.88 8.51 4.20
C ILE A 143 2.45 9.83 4.70
N GLN A 144 1.70 10.55 5.54
CA GLN A 144 2.10 11.92 5.94
C GLN A 144 1.85 12.18 7.43
N GLY A 145 2.92 12.32 8.19
CA GLY A 145 2.88 13.00 9.48
C GLY A 145 2.79 14.51 9.27
N GLN A 146 1.70 15.14 9.73
CA GLN A 146 1.50 16.59 9.64
C GLN A 146 1.87 17.33 10.94
N GLY A 147 2.23 16.58 11.98
CA GLY A 147 2.83 17.08 13.21
C GLY A 147 4.04 16.22 13.57
N PRO A 148 3.98 15.35 14.58
CA PRO A 148 5.00 14.33 14.79
C PRO A 148 5.03 13.32 13.64
N ALA A 149 6.18 12.66 13.47
CA ALA A 149 6.35 11.61 12.47
C ALA A 149 5.39 10.44 12.74
N ILE A 150 4.67 10.00 11.71
CA ILE A 150 3.93 8.74 11.76
C ILE A 150 4.93 7.61 12.00
N GLN A 151 4.56 6.63 12.82
CA GLN A 151 5.36 5.41 13.01
C GLN A 151 4.69 4.24 12.30
N VAL A 152 5.37 3.62 11.34
CA VAL A 152 4.95 2.38 10.69
C VAL A 152 5.78 1.25 11.27
N ASP A 153 5.13 0.31 11.95
CA ASP A 153 5.79 -0.86 12.54
C ASP A 153 4.96 -2.13 12.37
N VAL A 154 5.34 -3.18 13.08
CA VAL A 154 4.71 -4.49 12.99
C VAL A 154 3.98 -4.88 14.28
N THR A 155 3.03 -5.81 14.15
CA THR A 155 2.31 -6.36 15.32
C THR A 155 3.23 -7.18 16.23
N VAL A 156 4.24 -7.86 15.68
CA VAL A 156 5.25 -8.64 16.42
C VAL A 156 6.65 -8.15 16.05
N PRO A 157 7.34 -7.36 16.91
CA PRO A 157 8.67 -6.82 16.63
C PRO A 157 9.67 -7.89 16.18
N GLY A 158 10.51 -7.55 15.20
CA GLY A 158 11.48 -8.48 14.60
C GLY A 158 10.89 -9.43 13.55
N ASN A 159 9.56 -9.55 13.45
CA ASN A 159 8.91 -10.30 12.39
C ASN A 159 8.38 -9.34 11.31
N LEU A 160 8.97 -9.44 10.12
CA LEU A 160 8.72 -8.51 9.02
C LEU A 160 7.26 -8.51 8.55
N ALA A 161 6.76 -7.33 8.15
CA ALA A 161 5.61 -7.19 7.27
C ALA A 161 6.03 -6.47 5.97
N TYR A 162 5.13 -6.40 5.00
CA TYR A 162 5.45 -5.87 3.68
C TYR A 162 4.45 -4.82 3.20
N LEU A 163 4.96 -3.73 2.63
CA LEU A 163 4.19 -2.74 1.88
C LEU A 163 4.63 -2.75 0.43
N ASN A 164 3.74 -3.09 -0.48
CA ASN A 164 4.04 -3.19 -1.90
C ASN A 164 3.25 -2.14 -2.69
N LEU A 165 3.92 -1.05 -3.06
CA LEU A 165 3.40 -0.14 -4.09
C LEU A 165 3.70 -0.75 -5.46
N LEU A 166 2.65 -1.12 -6.19
CA LEU A 166 2.77 -1.76 -7.50
C LEU A 166 3.43 -0.82 -8.52
N ALA A 167 4.06 -1.40 -9.54
CA ALA A 167 4.68 -0.63 -10.62
C ALA A 167 3.68 0.33 -11.28
N GLY A 168 4.10 1.57 -11.54
CA GLY A 168 3.24 2.63 -12.10
C GLY A 168 2.42 3.38 -11.05
N GLY A 169 2.34 2.89 -9.82
CA GLY A 169 1.76 3.64 -8.70
C GLY A 169 2.59 4.88 -8.33
N THR A 170 1.96 5.84 -7.66
CA THR A 170 2.59 7.08 -7.19
C THR A 170 2.63 7.12 -5.66
N GLN A 171 3.59 7.88 -5.13
CA GLN A 171 3.78 8.01 -3.69
C GLN A 171 3.92 9.48 -3.26
N ALA A 172 3.28 9.82 -2.15
CA ALA A 172 3.43 11.09 -1.45
C ALA A 172 3.70 10.80 0.02
N ILE A 173 4.98 10.61 0.35
CA ILE A 173 5.45 10.17 1.67
C ILE A 173 6.28 11.28 2.31
N ALA A 174 5.99 11.62 3.56
CA ALA A 174 6.73 12.61 4.34
C ALA A 174 6.56 12.37 5.85
N ASN A 175 7.59 12.73 6.64
CA ASN A 175 7.55 12.70 8.11
C ASN A 175 7.08 11.35 8.67
N VAL A 176 7.87 10.31 8.39
CA VAL A 176 7.56 8.92 8.73
C VAL A 176 8.78 8.19 9.30
N GLY A 177 8.56 7.46 10.38
CA GLY A 177 9.45 6.45 10.94
C GLY A 177 8.99 5.04 10.55
N VAL A 178 9.89 4.13 10.21
CA VAL A 178 9.59 2.75 9.80
C VAL A 178 10.45 1.75 10.58
N SER A 179 9.83 0.68 11.09
CA SER A 179 10.50 -0.46 11.74
C SER A 179 9.91 -1.78 11.24
N ASP A 180 10.75 -2.70 10.81
CA ASP A 180 10.38 -4.07 10.43
C ASP A 180 9.33 -4.18 9.31
N VAL A 181 9.12 -3.12 8.51
CA VAL A 181 8.21 -3.13 7.36
C VAL A 181 9.02 -2.90 6.09
N TYR A 182 9.05 -3.88 5.21
CA TYR A 182 9.82 -3.82 3.97
C TYR A 182 8.97 -3.30 2.82
N ALA A 183 9.56 -2.47 1.96
CA ALA A 183 8.96 -2.15 0.68
C ALA A 183 9.40 -3.16 -0.38
N THR A 184 8.46 -3.86 -1.01
CA THR A 184 8.75 -4.98 -1.93
C THR A 184 8.30 -4.75 -3.38
N GLY A 185 7.79 -3.57 -3.70
CA GLY A 185 7.45 -3.13 -5.05
C GLY A 185 8.36 -1.98 -5.50
N GLN A 186 7.78 -0.80 -5.65
CA GLN A 186 8.57 0.42 -5.80
C GLN A 186 9.32 0.76 -4.52
N HIS A 187 10.50 1.34 -4.68
CA HIS A 187 11.29 1.90 -3.60
C HIS A 187 10.59 3.13 -3.02
N LEU A 188 10.41 3.17 -1.71
CA LEU A 188 9.57 4.16 -1.03
C LEU A 188 10.40 5.29 -0.42
N ALA A 189 9.93 6.52 -0.60
CA ALA A 189 10.52 7.74 -0.06
C ALA A 189 12.05 7.87 -0.31
N PRO A 190 12.54 7.68 -1.56
CA PRO A 190 13.98 7.58 -1.85
C PRO A 190 14.78 8.83 -1.43
N MET A 191 14.16 9.99 -1.47
CA MET A 191 14.82 11.26 -1.14
C MET A 191 14.73 11.62 0.35
N LEU A 192 14.17 10.75 1.18
CA LEU A 192 13.95 10.99 2.61
C LEU A 192 14.79 10.05 3.48
N THR A 193 14.80 10.35 4.77
CA THR A 193 15.41 9.54 5.82
C THR A 193 14.36 9.01 6.78
N ASN A 194 14.66 7.90 7.43
CA ASN A 194 13.80 7.32 8.46
C ASN A 194 13.73 8.24 9.70
N GLN A 195 12.53 8.72 10.06
CA GLN A 195 12.33 9.69 11.16
C GLN A 195 11.82 9.03 12.45
N GLY A 196 12.26 7.81 12.72
CA GLY A 196 11.89 7.06 13.92
C GLY A 196 12.22 5.57 13.78
N GLY A 197 11.75 4.77 14.72
CA GLY A 197 11.88 3.32 14.65
C GLY A 197 13.28 2.76 14.92
N ASN A 198 13.46 1.47 14.60
CA ASN A 198 14.73 0.73 14.75
C ASN A 198 15.58 0.68 13.47
N GLY A 199 15.10 1.26 12.36
CA GLY A 199 15.85 1.32 11.09
C GLY A 199 15.75 0.09 10.18
N ASN A 200 15.00 -0.95 10.55
CA ASN A 200 14.83 -2.16 9.73
C ASN A 200 13.77 -1.98 8.62
N ALA A 201 14.08 -1.08 7.67
CA ALA A 201 13.14 -0.58 6.66
C ALA A 201 13.67 -0.79 5.23
N GLN A 202 14.03 -2.03 4.87
CA GLN A 202 14.54 -2.33 3.53
C GLN A 202 13.54 -1.90 2.44
N GLY A 203 14.04 -1.30 1.36
CA GLY A 203 13.19 -0.75 0.30
C GLY A 203 12.52 0.58 0.66
N TRP A 204 12.86 1.16 1.81
CA TRP A 204 12.53 2.54 2.16
C TRP A 204 13.79 3.40 2.20
N PHE A 205 13.63 4.69 1.91
CA PHE A 205 14.59 5.75 2.17
C PHE A 205 15.93 5.62 1.42
N GLY A 206 16.63 6.75 1.38
CA GLY A 206 17.94 6.88 0.73
C GLY A 206 17.92 6.54 -0.77
N ASN A 207 19.05 6.67 -1.44
CA ASN A 207 19.20 6.25 -2.83
C ASN A 207 19.45 4.74 -2.91
N GLY A 208 18.52 3.94 -2.39
CA GLY A 208 18.45 2.51 -2.66
C GLY A 208 18.33 2.26 -4.17
N VAL A 209 19.15 1.37 -4.70
CA VAL A 209 19.01 0.84 -6.06
C VAL A 209 17.58 0.36 -6.22
N VAL A 210 16.84 0.91 -7.19
CA VAL A 210 15.55 0.38 -7.60
C VAL A 210 15.77 -1.10 -7.86
N VAL A 211 15.12 -1.97 -7.08
CA VAL A 211 15.14 -3.41 -7.36
C VAL A 211 14.26 -3.60 -8.59
N THR A 212 14.78 -3.24 -9.77
CA THR A 212 14.14 -3.64 -11.02
C THR A 212 14.14 -5.17 -11.01
N PRO A 213 12.98 -5.83 -11.24
CA PRO A 213 12.99 -7.25 -11.49
C PRO A 213 14.05 -7.52 -12.57
N PRO A 214 14.86 -8.58 -12.48
CA PRO A 214 15.92 -8.83 -13.44
C PRO A 214 15.31 -8.80 -14.84
N THR A 215 15.55 -7.73 -15.58
CA THR A 215 15.20 -7.69 -16.99
C THR A 215 16.06 -8.77 -17.63
N PRO A 216 15.48 -9.75 -18.33
CA PRO A 216 16.26 -10.75 -19.03
C PRO A 216 17.23 -10.00 -19.94
N VAL A 217 18.52 -10.02 -19.60
CA VAL A 217 19.54 -9.54 -20.52
C VAL A 217 19.44 -10.50 -21.69
N PRO A 218 19.22 -10.04 -22.93
CA PRO A 218 19.30 -10.92 -24.08
C PRO A 218 20.73 -11.43 -24.16
N ALA A 219 20.98 -12.59 -23.54
CA ALA A 219 22.19 -13.34 -23.73
C ALA A 219 22.16 -13.82 -25.18
N LEU A 220 23.21 -13.49 -25.93
CA LEU A 220 23.43 -14.07 -27.24
C LEU A 220 23.36 -15.59 -27.10
N GLY A 221 22.37 -16.22 -27.71
CA GLY A 221 22.31 -17.68 -27.74
C GLY A 221 23.60 -18.25 -28.34
N TRP A 222 23.94 -19.48 -27.99
CA TRP A 222 25.16 -20.15 -28.46
C TRP A 222 25.40 -20.05 -29.98
N PRO A 223 24.38 -20.08 -30.86
CA PRO A 223 24.58 -19.89 -32.29
C PRO A 223 25.19 -18.53 -32.64
N MET A 224 24.78 -17.47 -31.95
CA MET A 224 25.20 -16.10 -32.22
C MET A 224 26.60 -15.81 -31.65
N LEU A 225 26.97 -16.47 -30.55
CA LEU A 225 28.35 -16.52 -30.03
C LEU A 225 29.31 -17.21 -31.01
N LEU A 226 28.88 -18.28 -31.68
CA LEU A 226 29.70 -18.96 -32.70
C LEU A 226 29.92 -18.10 -33.94
N VAL A 227 28.91 -17.35 -34.38
CA VAL A 227 29.05 -16.39 -35.49
C VAL A 227 30.04 -15.28 -35.13
N LEU A 228 29.98 -14.77 -33.89
CA LEU A 228 30.86 -13.69 -33.42
C LEU A 228 32.32 -14.14 -33.31
N THR A 229 32.56 -15.32 -32.74
CA THR A 229 33.90 -15.92 -32.66
C THR A 229 34.44 -16.28 -34.05
N GLY A 230 33.60 -16.83 -34.93
CA GLY A 230 33.96 -17.09 -36.33
C GLY A 230 34.33 -15.80 -37.09
N GLY A 231 33.57 -14.73 -36.91
CA GLY A 231 33.86 -13.42 -37.51
C GLY A 231 35.17 -12.81 -37.02
N MET A 232 35.47 -12.92 -35.71
CA MET A 232 36.74 -12.46 -35.15
C MET A 232 37.94 -13.25 -35.68
N LEU A 233 37.82 -14.58 -35.80
CA LEU A 233 38.86 -15.42 -36.37
C LEU A 233 39.09 -15.13 -37.86
N TRP A 234 38.01 -14.88 -38.61
CA TRP A 234 38.09 -14.50 -40.02
C TRP A 234 38.78 -13.14 -40.22
N ALA A 235 38.41 -12.13 -39.43
CA ALA A 235 39.04 -10.81 -39.47
C ALA A 235 40.54 -10.88 -39.11
N ALA A 236 40.91 -11.67 -38.09
CA ALA A 236 42.30 -11.89 -37.72
C ALA A 236 43.11 -12.60 -38.81
N ALA A 237 42.50 -13.57 -39.51
CA ALA A 237 43.13 -14.25 -40.64
C ALA A 237 43.32 -13.32 -41.85
N GLN A 238 42.37 -12.42 -42.11
CA GLN A 238 42.45 -11.46 -43.21
C GLN A 238 43.55 -10.42 -42.96
N ALA A 239 43.66 -9.90 -41.73
CA ALA A 239 44.73 -8.97 -41.33
C ALA A 239 46.15 -9.58 -41.46
N ARG A 240 46.30 -10.89 -41.23
CA ARG A 240 47.58 -11.59 -41.43
C ARG A 240 47.94 -11.77 -42.91
N ARG A 241 46.95 -11.86 -43.81
CA ARG A 241 47.18 -12.01 -45.25
C ARG A 241 47.56 -10.68 -45.91
N SER A 242 46.93 -9.57 -45.51
CA SER A 242 47.29 -8.24 -46.00
C SER A 242 48.72 -7.83 -45.61
N GLY A 243 49.21 -8.23 -44.44
CA GLY A 243 50.60 -7.99 -44.03
C GLY A 243 51.66 -8.76 -44.82
N ARG A 244 51.30 -9.87 -45.50
CA ARG A 244 52.25 -10.65 -46.32
C ARG A 244 52.45 -10.10 -47.73
N HIS A 245 51.50 -9.35 -48.27
CA HIS A 245 51.64 -8.77 -49.61
C HIS A 245 52.55 -7.54 -49.64
N GLN A 246 52.76 -6.83 -48.52
CA GLN A 246 53.71 -5.71 -48.44
C GLN A 246 55.18 -6.15 -48.28
N GLY A 247 55.44 -7.42 -47.96
CA GLY A 247 56.81 -7.94 -47.79
C GLY A 247 57.44 -8.52 -49.07
N ALA A 248 56.68 -8.67 -50.15
CA ALA A 248 57.15 -9.35 -51.37
C ALA A 248 57.69 -8.39 -52.46
N GLU A 249 57.51 -7.07 -52.33
CA GLU A 249 57.97 -6.10 -53.33
C GLU A 249 59.40 -5.57 -53.09
N HIS A 250 60.09 -6.00 -52.03
CA HIS A 250 61.46 -5.56 -51.69
C HIS A 250 62.55 -6.64 -51.88
N ALA A 251 62.30 -7.68 -52.69
CA ALA A 251 63.26 -8.76 -52.95
C ALA A 251 63.41 -9.05 -54.44
N ALA A 252 63.65 -8.02 -55.25
CA ALA A 252 64.05 -8.20 -56.64
C ALA A 252 64.83 -6.98 -57.16
N TRP A 253 66.05 -6.74 -56.65
CA TRP A 253 67.17 -6.09 -57.34
C TRP A 253 68.48 -6.47 -56.65
#